data_AF-A0A971SZV7-F1
#
_entry.id   AF-A0A971SZV7-F1
#
_cell.length_a   1.000
_cell.length_b   1.000
_cell.length_c   1.000
_cell.angle_alpha   90.00
_cell.angle_beta   90.00
_cell.angle_gamma   90.00
#
_symmetry.space_group_name_H-M   'P 1'
#
loop_
_entity.id
_entity.type
_entity.pdbx_description
1 polymer ?
#
loop_
_entity_poly.entity_id
_entity_poly.type
_entity_poly.pdbx_seq_one_letter_code
_entity_poly.pdbx_strand_id
1 'polypeptide(L)'
;MKRFIALALTAALAVAALTACGGGGSSSTPASTPASTPASTPASEPASTPADSSTEPASTPGSESTAAPDASGDVLAYDIDAYLAELVEPAQLGDTIQVAELDLQAGGVDTVNIANFVGVESKLASENGGIVIVIQTQPGMAEAVAEDMIAFRDSRMDDRYAEFANAMLHTGNAITAHNNDLVIYAVAAVDDYQPLFDAVSEIFDQLA
;
A
#
# COMPACT_ATOMS: atom_id res chain seq x y z
N MET A 1 -16.04 49.17 -4.39
CA MET A 1 -17.41 49.25 -3.82
C MET A 1 -17.79 47.83 -3.35
N LYS A 2 -18.20 47.63 -2.09
CA LYS A 2 -19.56 47.16 -1.71
C LYS A 2 -20.04 45.91 -2.51
N ARG A 3 -20.48 44.78 -1.92
CA ARG A 3 -20.65 44.33 -0.50
C ARG A 3 -21.31 42.93 -0.52
N PHE A 4 -21.00 42.04 0.44
CA PHE A 4 -21.70 40.74 0.72
C PHE A 4 -21.52 39.66 -0.38
N ILE A 5 -21.57 38.34 -0.13
CA ILE A 5 -22.38 37.47 0.77
C ILE A 5 -21.45 36.35 1.31
N ALA A 6 -21.25 36.18 2.64
CA ALA A 6 -21.83 35.12 3.51
C ALA A 6 -21.76 33.69 2.92
N LEU A 7 -21.41 32.59 3.62
CA LEU A 7 -21.82 32.15 4.96
C LEU A 7 -20.98 30.88 5.30
N ALA A 8 -20.47 30.59 6.50
CA ALA A 8 -20.16 31.38 7.69
C ALA A 8 -19.18 30.60 8.59
N LEU A 9 -18.52 31.27 9.56
CA LEU A 9 -17.62 30.66 10.53
C LEU A 9 -18.34 30.53 11.90
N THR A 10 -18.39 29.35 12.50
CA THR A 10 -18.97 29.17 13.85
C THR A 10 -18.02 28.40 14.74
N ALA A 11 -17.47 29.06 15.75
CA ALA A 11 -16.57 28.46 16.73
C ALA A 11 -17.36 27.67 17.80
N ALA A 12 -16.83 26.51 18.21
CA ALA A 12 -17.25 25.80 19.41
C ALA A 12 -16.02 25.21 20.12
N LEU A 13 -15.47 25.96 21.07
CA LEU A 13 -14.44 25.50 22.00
C LEU A 13 -15.12 24.70 23.13
N ALA A 14 -14.75 23.44 23.33
CA ALA A 14 -15.22 22.64 24.47
C ALA A 14 -14.10 21.76 25.04
N VAL A 15 -13.57 22.17 26.19
CA VAL A 15 -12.65 21.37 27.01
C VAL A 15 -13.44 20.52 27.99
N ALA A 16 -13.19 19.21 28.03
CA ALA A 16 -13.54 18.37 29.16
C ALA A 16 -12.61 17.14 29.23
N ALA A 17 -11.65 17.18 30.16
CA ALA A 17 -10.92 15.97 30.54
C ALA A 17 -11.82 15.06 31.37
N LEU A 18 -11.79 13.75 31.13
CA LEU A 18 -12.41 12.74 31.99
C LEU A 18 -11.38 11.71 32.46
N THR A 19 -11.58 11.25 33.69
CA THR A 19 -10.59 10.54 34.51
C THR A 19 -11.09 9.14 34.87
N ALA A 20 -10.28 8.11 34.60
CA ALA A 20 -10.30 6.79 35.26
C ALA A 20 -8.95 6.11 34.95
N CYS A 21 -8.09 5.65 35.86
CA CYS A 21 -8.19 5.12 37.22
C CYS A 21 -8.68 3.65 37.31
N GLY A 22 -7.77 2.76 37.70
CA GLY A 22 -8.01 1.34 38.06
C GLY A 22 -7.36 0.35 37.08
N GLY A 23 -6.61 -0.68 37.51
CA GLY A 23 -6.13 -1.00 38.85
C GLY A 23 -5.95 -2.51 39.08
N GLY A 24 -4.76 -2.94 39.53
CA GLY A 24 -4.45 -4.34 39.88
C GLY A 24 -4.24 -5.28 38.67
N GLY A 25 -3.49 -6.37 38.77
CA GLY A 25 -2.76 -6.92 39.91
C GLY A 25 -2.53 -8.44 39.76
N SER A 26 -1.66 -9.01 40.58
CA SER A 26 -1.39 -10.46 40.76
C SER A 26 -0.39 -11.12 39.80
N SER A 27 0.82 -11.28 40.33
CA SER A 27 1.78 -12.34 40.02
C SER A 27 1.21 -13.76 40.20
N SER A 28 1.64 -14.71 39.37
CA SER A 28 1.85 -16.10 39.81
C SER A 28 2.78 -16.89 38.87
N THR A 29 4.00 -17.17 39.35
CA THR A 29 4.75 -18.38 38.96
C THR A 29 4.20 -19.57 39.78
N PRO A 30 4.19 -20.80 39.21
CA PRO A 30 5.28 -21.76 39.41
C PRO A 30 5.71 -22.44 38.08
N ALA A 31 7.00 -22.66 37.81
CA ALA A 31 7.81 -23.80 38.26
C ALA A 31 7.31 -25.20 37.84
N SER A 32 8.01 -25.84 36.90
CA SER A 32 8.55 -27.22 37.00
C SER A 32 9.25 -27.69 35.70
N THR A 33 10.57 -27.85 35.75
CA THR A 33 11.31 -28.89 35.00
C THR A 33 11.22 -30.23 35.81
N PRO A 34 11.74 -31.41 35.38
CA PRO A 34 12.62 -31.72 34.25
C PRO A 34 12.24 -33.02 33.48
N ALA A 35 13.25 -33.64 32.84
CA ALA A 35 13.33 -35.00 32.26
C ALA A 35 12.81 -35.18 30.82
N SER A 36 13.39 -35.99 29.94
CA SER A 36 14.76 -36.52 29.75
C SER A 36 14.69 -37.57 28.62
N THR A 37 15.36 -37.27 27.50
CA THR A 37 16.23 -38.23 26.77
C THR A 37 15.54 -39.41 26.02
N PRO A 38 16.25 -40.24 25.22
CA PRO A 38 16.26 -40.10 23.75
C PRO A 38 15.74 -41.33 22.98
N ALA A 39 15.59 -41.21 21.66
CA ALA A 39 15.64 -42.35 20.73
C ALA A 39 16.26 -41.93 19.40
N SER A 40 17.32 -42.63 18.97
CA SER A 40 18.01 -42.41 17.69
C SER A 40 17.73 -43.54 16.71
N THR A 41 17.78 -43.24 15.41
CA THR A 41 18.12 -44.16 14.29
C THR A 41 17.13 -45.31 13.95
N PRO A 42 17.20 -45.93 12.75
CA PRO A 42 18.13 -45.69 11.62
C PRO A 42 17.49 -45.43 10.23
N ALA A 43 18.40 -45.10 9.31
CA ALA A 43 18.32 -44.92 7.86
C ALA A 43 17.38 -45.81 7.02
N SER A 44 16.98 -45.29 5.86
CA SER A 44 17.25 -45.96 4.57
C SER A 44 17.14 -45.03 3.34
N GLU A 45 18.26 -44.80 2.67
CA GLU A 45 18.36 -44.61 1.20
C GLU A 45 18.29 -46.03 0.54
N PRO A 46 18.34 -46.21 -0.81
CA PRO A 46 18.10 -45.27 -1.92
C PRO A 46 17.10 -45.78 -2.99
N ALA A 47 16.60 -44.93 -3.89
CA ALA A 47 16.05 -45.36 -5.19
C ALA A 47 15.96 -44.24 -6.26
N SER A 48 16.84 -44.33 -7.25
CA SER A 48 16.56 -44.23 -8.71
C SER A 48 15.67 -43.12 -9.32
N THR A 49 16.29 -42.34 -10.22
CA THR A 49 15.72 -41.81 -11.47
C THR A 49 15.09 -42.94 -12.34
N PRO A 50 14.22 -42.68 -13.36
CA PRO A 50 14.15 -41.47 -14.21
C PRO A 50 12.74 -40.97 -14.60
N ALA A 51 12.65 -39.83 -15.32
CA ALA A 51 11.93 -39.71 -16.61
C ALA A 51 11.95 -38.27 -17.16
N ASP A 52 12.19 -38.16 -18.46
CA ASP A 52 12.01 -36.97 -19.31
C ASP A 52 10.60 -37.03 -19.92
N SER A 53 9.86 -35.90 -20.02
CA SER A 53 8.80 -35.66 -21.01
C SER A 53 8.17 -34.27 -20.90
N SER A 54 8.19 -33.52 -22.01
CA SER A 54 7.39 -32.30 -22.20
C SER A 54 5.89 -32.60 -22.36
N THR A 55 5.01 -31.74 -21.83
CA THR A 55 3.77 -31.38 -22.54
C THR A 55 3.24 -30.01 -22.08
N GLU A 56 2.93 -29.16 -23.04
CA GLU A 56 2.23 -27.87 -22.88
C GLU A 56 0.70 -28.08 -23.10
N PRO A 57 -0.14 -27.02 -23.08
CA PRO A 57 -0.73 -26.38 -21.91
C PRO A 57 -2.15 -26.89 -21.59
N ALA A 58 -2.63 -26.61 -20.38
CA ALA A 58 -4.05 -26.71 -20.04
C ALA A 58 -4.71 -25.32 -20.09
N SER A 59 -5.59 -25.07 -21.05
CA SER A 59 -6.35 -23.84 -21.16
C SER A 59 -7.40 -23.72 -20.04
N THR A 60 -7.31 -22.69 -19.21
CA THR A 60 -8.38 -22.25 -18.30
C THR A 60 -9.23 -21.17 -18.98
N PRO A 61 -10.57 -21.26 -18.99
CA PRO A 61 -11.42 -20.27 -19.64
C PRO A 61 -11.86 -19.16 -18.67
N GLY A 62 -11.91 -17.92 -19.18
CA GLY A 62 -12.88 -16.92 -18.73
C GLY A 62 -12.56 -16.18 -17.43
N SER A 63 -11.52 -15.33 -17.44
CA SER A 63 -11.68 -14.04 -16.74
C SER A 63 -12.64 -13.20 -17.58
N GLU A 64 -13.76 -12.80 -17.00
CA GLU A 64 -14.64 -11.79 -17.62
C GLU A 64 -13.88 -10.47 -17.62
N SER A 65 -13.30 -10.12 -18.78
CA SER A 65 -12.77 -8.80 -19.01
C SER A 65 -13.93 -7.81 -18.99
N THR A 66 -14.10 -7.14 -17.85
CA THR A 66 -14.73 -5.81 -17.80
C THR A 66 -14.06 -5.01 -18.92
N ALA A 67 -14.86 -4.60 -19.91
CA ALA A 67 -14.32 -3.98 -21.11
C ALA A 67 -13.61 -2.69 -20.72
N ALA A 68 -12.27 -2.72 -20.75
CA ALA A 68 -11.44 -1.57 -20.48
C ALA A 68 -11.87 -0.42 -21.43
N PRO A 69 -12.01 0.82 -20.94
CA PRO A 69 -12.46 1.94 -21.77
C PRO A 69 -11.57 2.12 -23.02
N ASP A 70 -12.17 2.61 -24.10
CA ASP A 70 -11.49 2.78 -25.39
C ASP A 70 -10.39 3.85 -25.26
N ALA A 71 -9.15 3.41 -25.00
CA ALA A 71 -7.99 4.24 -24.68
C ALA A 71 -7.39 4.98 -25.90
N SER A 72 -8.21 5.40 -26.86
CA SER A 72 -7.79 6.11 -28.08
C SER A 72 -7.39 7.58 -27.87
N GLY A 73 -6.98 7.96 -26.65
CA GLY A 73 -6.50 9.29 -26.29
C GLY A 73 -4.99 9.47 -26.55
N ASP A 74 -4.52 10.71 -26.46
CA ASP A 74 -3.09 11.02 -26.39
C ASP A 74 -2.68 10.96 -24.90
N VAL A 75 -1.57 10.28 -24.58
CA VAL A 75 -1.12 10.10 -23.19
C VAL A 75 -0.62 11.43 -22.63
N LEU A 76 -1.35 12.02 -21.68
CA LEU A 76 -0.97 13.27 -21.02
C LEU A 76 0.36 13.11 -20.28
N ALA A 77 1.39 13.86 -20.68
CA ALA A 77 2.71 13.79 -20.07
C ALA A 77 2.77 14.51 -18.70
N TYR A 78 2.97 13.74 -17.62
CA TYR A 78 3.14 14.24 -16.26
C TYR A 78 4.59 14.13 -15.80
N ASP A 79 5.04 15.07 -14.95
CA ASP A 79 6.34 15.01 -14.28
C ASP A 79 6.24 14.16 -13.00
N ILE A 80 6.06 12.85 -13.18
CA ILE A 80 5.79 11.91 -12.08
C ILE A 80 6.97 11.80 -11.10
N ASP A 81 8.21 12.05 -11.57
CA ASP A 81 9.40 12.13 -10.73
C ASP A 81 9.35 13.33 -9.78
N ALA A 82 8.91 14.50 -10.26
CA ALA A 82 8.71 15.67 -9.43
C ALA A 82 7.61 15.45 -8.38
N TYR A 83 6.47 14.89 -8.79
CA TYR A 83 5.37 14.56 -7.87
C TYR A 83 5.78 13.53 -6.81
N LEU A 84 6.57 12.52 -7.17
CA LEU A 84 7.09 11.58 -6.18
C LEU A 84 8.02 12.28 -5.18
N ALA A 85 8.92 13.16 -5.65
CA ALA A 85 9.82 13.90 -4.77
C ALA A 85 9.07 14.81 -3.78
N GLU A 86 7.97 15.43 -4.23
CA GLU A 86 7.08 16.26 -3.40
C GLU A 86 6.34 15.45 -2.32
N LEU A 87 5.97 14.20 -2.63
CA LEU A 87 5.26 13.31 -1.71
C LEU A 87 6.17 12.57 -0.71
N VAL A 88 7.45 12.39 -1.01
CA VAL A 88 8.38 11.61 -0.17
C VAL A 88 8.68 12.28 1.17
N GLU A 89 8.84 13.61 1.22
CA GLU A 89 9.07 14.32 2.49
C GLU A 89 7.86 14.27 3.44
N PRO A 90 6.61 14.62 3.04
CA PRO A 90 5.46 14.55 3.93
C PRO A 90 5.05 13.11 4.29
N ALA A 91 5.39 12.11 3.47
CA ALA A 91 5.28 10.70 3.85
C ALA A 91 6.32 10.26 4.90
N GLN A 92 7.33 11.09 5.18
CA GLN A 92 8.42 10.84 6.13
C GLN A 92 9.05 9.44 5.96
N LEU A 93 9.24 9.01 4.71
CA LEU A 93 9.88 7.72 4.41
C LEU A 93 11.34 7.76 4.86
N GLY A 94 11.80 6.66 5.47
CA GLY A 94 13.22 6.50 5.82
C GLY A 94 14.08 6.17 4.60
N ASP A 95 15.14 5.37 4.80
CA ASP A 95 15.90 4.81 3.69
C ASP A 95 14.98 4.04 2.73
N THR A 96 14.87 4.46 1.47
CA THR A 96 13.98 3.85 0.46
C THR A 96 14.68 2.89 -0.50
N ILE A 97 13.86 2.10 -1.20
CA ILE A 97 14.14 1.37 -2.45
C ILE A 97 13.09 1.76 -3.50
N GLN A 98 13.41 1.62 -4.79
CA GLN A 98 12.40 1.76 -5.84
C GLN A 98 11.47 0.55 -5.85
N VAL A 99 10.18 0.80 -6.10
CA VAL A 99 9.17 -0.23 -6.39
C VAL A 99 9.38 -0.73 -7.82
N ALA A 100 9.40 -2.05 -8.03
CA ALA A 100 9.50 -2.61 -9.37
C ALA A 100 8.11 -2.81 -9.99
N GLU A 101 8.02 -2.80 -11.33
CA GLU A 101 6.77 -3.09 -12.04
C GLU A 101 6.24 -4.50 -11.69
N LEU A 102 7.17 -5.44 -11.47
CA LEU A 102 6.86 -6.80 -11.04
C LEU A 102 6.17 -6.85 -9.67
N ASP A 103 6.44 -5.89 -8.77
CA ASP A 103 5.76 -5.80 -7.48
C ASP A 103 4.29 -5.36 -7.66
N LEU A 104 4.02 -4.46 -8.62
CA LEU A 104 2.66 -4.05 -8.98
C LEU A 104 1.89 -5.23 -9.57
N GLN A 105 2.48 -5.93 -10.56
CA GLN A 105 1.90 -7.13 -11.17
C GLN A 105 1.61 -8.24 -10.15
N ALA A 106 2.56 -8.50 -9.23
CA ALA A 106 2.39 -9.48 -8.16
C ALA A 106 1.27 -9.09 -7.18
N GLY A 107 1.07 -7.79 -6.94
CA GLY A 107 -0.04 -7.27 -6.15
C GLY A 107 -1.39 -7.20 -6.87
N GLY A 108 -1.48 -7.69 -8.11
CA GLY A 108 -2.74 -7.77 -8.86
C GLY A 108 -3.08 -6.54 -9.70
N VAL A 109 -2.11 -5.64 -9.94
CA VAL A 109 -2.29 -4.46 -10.80
C VAL A 109 -2.12 -4.85 -12.27
N ASP A 110 -3.09 -4.51 -13.13
CA ASP A 110 -2.94 -4.74 -14.56
C ASP A 110 -2.09 -3.65 -15.21
N THR A 111 -0.79 -3.93 -15.36
CA THR A 111 0.17 -2.96 -15.89
C THR A 111 -0.03 -2.63 -17.37
N VAL A 112 -0.94 -3.30 -18.09
CA VAL A 112 -1.39 -2.85 -19.43
C VAL A 112 -2.08 -1.48 -19.37
N ASN A 113 -2.70 -1.16 -18.23
CA ASN A 113 -3.41 0.10 -17.98
C ASN A 113 -2.47 1.22 -17.52
N ILE A 114 -1.18 0.94 -17.35
CA ILE A 114 -0.14 1.90 -16.98
C ILE A 114 0.57 2.37 -18.26
N ALA A 115 0.84 3.67 -18.35
CA ALA A 115 1.68 4.26 -19.39
C ALA A 115 3.10 4.57 -18.86
N ASN A 116 3.21 5.00 -17.60
CA ASN A 116 4.47 5.15 -16.87
C ASN A 116 4.21 5.11 -15.36
N PHE A 117 5.20 4.76 -14.55
CA PHE A 117 5.08 4.90 -13.09
C PHE A 117 6.45 5.15 -12.45
N VAL A 118 6.43 5.72 -11.26
CA VAL A 118 7.59 5.81 -10.37
C VAL A 118 7.12 5.62 -8.94
N GLY A 119 7.90 4.95 -8.11
CA GLY A 119 7.52 4.71 -6.72
C GLY A 119 8.68 4.26 -5.84
N VAL A 120 8.55 4.51 -4.55
CA VAL A 120 9.52 4.12 -3.52
C VAL A 120 8.85 3.50 -2.30
N GLU A 121 9.50 2.51 -1.71
CA GLU A 121 9.11 1.82 -0.47
C GLU A 121 10.23 1.92 0.57
N SER A 122 9.89 2.09 1.85
CA SER A 122 10.86 2.10 2.95
C SER A 122 11.51 0.73 3.15
N LYS A 123 12.84 0.68 3.24
CA LYS A 123 13.61 -0.54 3.56
C LYS A 123 13.28 -1.12 4.94
N LEU A 124 12.88 -0.28 5.88
CA LEU A 124 12.62 -0.64 7.28
C LEU A 124 11.19 -0.26 7.66
N ALA A 125 10.37 -1.26 7.94
CA ALA A 125 8.95 -1.10 8.25
C ALA A 125 8.65 -0.86 9.74
N SER A 126 9.65 -0.50 10.56
CA SER A 126 9.54 -0.51 12.03
C SER A 126 9.37 0.85 12.72
N GLU A 127 9.61 1.97 12.01
CA GLU A 127 9.50 3.31 12.61
C GLU A 127 9.07 4.39 11.58
N ASN A 128 9.50 4.26 10.32
CA ASN A 128 9.11 5.11 9.19
C ASN A 128 8.76 4.26 7.95
N GLY A 129 7.92 3.24 8.16
CA GLY A 129 7.48 2.34 7.09
C GLY A 129 6.47 3.02 6.16
N GLY A 130 6.59 2.81 4.85
CA GLY A 130 5.66 3.38 3.90
C GLY A 130 5.99 3.03 2.45
N ILE A 131 5.09 3.39 1.56
CA ILE A 131 5.22 3.27 0.11
C ILE A 131 4.48 4.43 -0.55
N VAL A 132 5.11 5.06 -1.54
CA VAL A 132 4.49 6.11 -2.37
C VAL A 132 4.73 5.77 -3.83
N ILE A 133 3.67 5.82 -4.63
CA ILE A 133 3.67 5.46 -6.05
C ILE A 133 2.85 6.51 -6.80
N VAL A 134 3.44 7.05 -7.86
CA VAL A 134 2.78 7.95 -8.82
C VAL A 134 2.70 7.23 -10.15
N ILE A 135 1.48 7.07 -10.66
CA ILE A 135 1.19 6.26 -11.85
C ILE A 135 0.51 7.15 -12.89
N GLN A 136 1.13 7.26 -14.06
CA GLN A 136 0.54 7.82 -15.27
C GLN A 136 -0.13 6.66 -16.01
N THR A 137 -1.45 6.72 -16.19
CA THR A 137 -2.23 5.64 -16.77
C THR A 137 -2.38 5.78 -18.28
N GLN A 138 -2.87 4.74 -18.93
CA GLN A 138 -3.45 4.88 -20.27
C GLN A 138 -4.71 5.78 -20.18
N PRO A 139 -5.12 6.44 -21.29
CA PRO A 139 -6.24 7.37 -21.31
C PRO A 139 -7.54 6.75 -20.77
N GLY A 140 -8.09 7.36 -19.73
CA GLY A 140 -9.34 6.92 -19.09
C GLY A 140 -9.22 5.69 -18.18
N MET A 141 -8.01 5.18 -17.90
CA MET A 141 -7.79 4.03 -17.01
C MET A 141 -7.55 4.40 -15.54
N ALA A 142 -7.50 5.69 -15.17
CA ALA A 142 -7.14 6.12 -13.82
C ALA A 142 -8.05 5.58 -12.72
N GLU A 143 -9.36 5.45 -12.96
CA GLU A 143 -10.30 4.84 -12.01
C GLU A 143 -10.03 3.33 -11.84
N ALA A 144 -9.77 2.60 -12.92
CA ALA A 144 -9.46 1.17 -12.88
C ALA A 144 -8.11 0.89 -12.18
N VAL A 145 -7.07 1.66 -12.48
CA VAL A 145 -5.76 1.54 -11.82
C VAL A 145 -5.86 1.95 -10.33
N ALA A 146 -6.72 2.91 -9.99
CA ALA A 146 -7.00 3.24 -8.60
C ALA A 146 -7.76 2.11 -7.86
N GLU A 147 -8.62 1.35 -8.54
CA GLU A 147 -9.24 0.14 -7.98
C GLU A 147 -8.22 -1.00 -7.81
N ASP A 148 -7.34 -1.22 -8.79
CA ASP A 148 -6.21 -2.17 -8.70
C ASP A 148 -5.27 -1.85 -7.52
N MET A 149 -5.06 -0.56 -7.20
CA MET A 149 -4.28 -0.14 -6.02
C MET A 149 -4.91 -0.60 -4.68
N ILE A 150 -6.21 -0.88 -4.64
CA ILE A 150 -6.88 -1.48 -3.48
C ILE A 150 -6.49 -2.96 -3.36
N ALA A 151 -6.42 -3.70 -4.48
CA ALA A 151 -5.93 -5.08 -4.50
C ALA A 151 -4.44 -5.17 -4.18
N PHE A 152 -3.63 -4.23 -4.68
CA PHE A 152 -2.21 -4.10 -4.33
C PHE A 152 -2.02 -3.89 -2.83
N ARG A 153 -2.81 -3.00 -2.20
CA ARG A 153 -2.80 -2.83 -0.75
C ARG A 153 -3.09 -4.16 -0.05
N ASP A 154 -4.15 -4.86 -0.43
CA ASP A 154 -4.65 -6.03 0.30
C ASP A 154 -3.71 -7.24 0.18
N SER A 155 -3.13 -7.48 -1.00
CA SER A 155 -2.10 -8.51 -1.20
C SER A 155 -0.87 -8.30 -0.29
N ARG A 156 -0.41 -7.05 -0.16
CA ARG A 156 0.68 -6.68 0.75
C ARG A 156 0.34 -6.89 2.24
N MET A 157 -0.94 -6.96 2.61
CA MET A 157 -1.36 -7.27 3.99
C MET A 157 -1.36 -8.77 4.28
N ASP A 158 -1.79 -9.60 3.32
CA ASP A 158 -1.80 -11.06 3.47
C ASP A 158 -0.37 -11.65 3.50
N ASP A 159 0.56 -11.11 2.70
CA ASP A 159 1.97 -11.56 2.70
C ASP A 159 2.74 -11.17 3.99
N ARG A 160 2.29 -10.13 4.71
CA ARG A 160 3.03 -9.49 5.81
C ARG A 160 2.41 -9.79 7.19
N TYR A 161 2.54 -11.06 7.60
CA TYR A 161 2.37 -11.60 8.97
C TYR A 161 1.96 -10.60 10.06
N ALA A 162 0.83 -10.87 10.73
CA ALA A 162 0.07 -10.02 11.66
C ALA A 162 0.81 -9.17 12.73
N GLU A 163 2.08 -9.42 13.03
CA GLU A 163 2.91 -8.54 13.87
C GLU A 163 3.41 -7.29 13.10
N PHE A 164 3.67 -7.41 11.78
CA PHE A 164 4.03 -6.28 10.91
C PHE A 164 2.83 -5.57 10.30
N ALA A 165 1.70 -6.27 10.14
CA ALA A 165 0.44 -5.65 9.76
C ALA A 165 0.01 -4.55 10.73
N ASN A 166 0.51 -4.50 11.97
CA ASN A 166 0.31 -3.34 12.83
C ASN A 166 1.22 -2.14 12.47
N ALA A 167 2.44 -2.33 11.97
CA ALA A 167 3.37 -1.22 11.75
C ALA A 167 3.11 -0.44 10.45
N MET A 168 2.59 -1.10 9.40
CA MET A 168 2.16 -0.45 8.15
C MET A 168 0.71 0.07 8.18
N LEU A 169 -0.07 -0.27 9.22
CA LEU A 169 -1.54 -0.20 9.21
C LEU A 169 -2.14 0.30 10.54
N HIS A 170 -1.32 0.84 11.46
CA HIS A 170 -1.78 1.26 12.80
C HIS A 170 -2.82 2.41 12.77
N THR A 171 -2.91 3.10 11.63
CA THR A 171 -3.94 4.08 11.29
C THR A 171 -4.37 3.87 9.84
N GLY A 172 -5.63 4.15 9.51
CA GLY A 172 -6.23 3.91 8.18
C GLY A 172 -5.79 4.91 7.10
N ASN A 173 -4.48 5.08 6.96
CA ASN A 173 -3.82 6.17 6.27
C ASN A 173 -3.23 5.69 4.92
N ALA A 174 -4.11 5.21 4.05
CA ALA A 174 -3.81 4.95 2.65
C ALA A 174 -4.57 5.94 1.77
N ILE A 175 -3.85 6.79 1.05
CA ILE A 175 -4.41 7.62 -0.02
C ILE A 175 -4.40 6.79 -1.29
N THR A 176 -5.54 6.79 -1.96
CA THR A 176 -5.65 6.37 -3.35
C THR A 176 -6.53 7.40 -4.01
N ALA A 177 -5.90 8.29 -4.79
CA ALA A 177 -6.55 9.44 -5.41
C ALA A 177 -6.17 9.49 -6.88
N HIS A 178 -7.10 9.94 -7.72
CA HIS A 178 -6.91 9.99 -9.16
C HIS A 178 -7.57 11.22 -9.77
N ASN A 179 -6.99 11.74 -10.85
CA ASN A 179 -7.57 12.79 -11.68
C ASN A 179 -6.98 12.71 -13.10
N ASN A 180 -7.80 12.92 -14.13
CA ASN A 180 -7.44 12.68 -15.53
C ASN A 180 -6.77 11.29 -15.71
N ASP A 181 -5.51 11.25 -16.15
CA ASP A 181 -4.73 10.01 -16.37
C ASP A 181 -3.60 9.86 -15.32
N LEU A 182 -3.77 10.42 -14.12
CA LEU A 182 -2.82 10.34 -13.01
C LEU A 182 -3.47 9.68 -11.79
N VAL A 183 -2.79 8.70 -11.21
CA VAL A 183 -3.14 8.03 -9.94
C VAL A 183 -1.99 8.21 -8.95
N ILE A 184 -2.32 8.56 -7.71
CA ILE A 184 -1.38 8.63 -6.60
C ILE A 184 -1.83 7.64 -5.52
N TYR A 185 -0.93 6.71 -5.18
CA TYR A 185 -1.09 5.77 -4.09
C TYR A 185 -0.02 6.02 -3.03
N ALA A 186 -0.43 6.27 -1.79
CA ALA A 186 0.50 6.59 -0.71
C ALA A 186 0.05 5.99 0.64
N VAL A 187 0.95 5.22 1.27
CA VAL A 187 0.79 4.68 2.62
C VAL A 187 2.00 5.09 3.44
N ALA A 188 1.78 5.70 4.61
CA ALA A 188 2.84 6.17 5.47
C ALA A 188 2.52 5.89 6.94
N ALA A 189 3.45 5.23 7.65
CA ALA A 189 3.39 5.02 9.09
C ALA A 189 3.83 6.30 9.82
N VAL A 190 2.98 7.32 9.78
CA VAL A 190 3.17 8.63 10.41
C VAL A 190 1.98 8.99 11.30
N ASP A 191 2.25 9.62 12.44
CA ASP A 191 1.22 10.07 13.38
C ASP A 191 0.37 11.23 12.80
N ASP A 192 1.00 12.15 12.07
CA ASP A 192 0.33 13.24 11.35
C ASP A 192 0.41 12.99 9.84
N TYR A 193 -0.77 12.81 9.25
CA TYR A 193 -0.95 12.45 7.84
C TYR A 193 -1.55 13.60 7.01
N GLN A 194 -1.89 14.74 7.65
CA GLN A 194 -2.39 15.91 6.93
C GLN A 194 -1.36 16.47 5.93
N PRO A 195 -0.05 16.59 6.25
CA PRO A 195 0.93 17.08 5.28
C PRO A 195 0.98 16.27 3.97
N LEU A 196 0.77 14.95 4.04
CA LEU A 196 0.76 14.08 2.87
C LEU A 196 -0.56 14.20 2.10
N PHE A 197 -1.69 14.31 2.79
CA PHE A 197 -2.99 14.55 2.16
C PHE A 197 -3.04 15.92 1.45
N ASP A 198 -2.48 16.95 2.08
CA ASP A 198 -2.38 18.30 1.53
C ASP A 198 -1.48 18.31 0.28
N ALA A 199 -0.32 17.65 0.31
CA ALA A 199 0.57 17.52 -0.86
C ALA A 199 -0.09 16.78 -2.04
N VAL A 200 -0.83 15.68 -1.80
CA VAL A 200 -1.61 15.02 -2.85
C VAL A 200 -2.68 15.95 -3.43
N SER A 201 -3.34 16.73 -2.57
CA SER A 201 -4.35 17.70 -3.00
C SER A 201 -3.74 18.83 -3.84
N GLU A 202 -2.58 19.36 -3.43
CA GLU A 202 -1.85 20.42 -4.15
C GLU A 202 -1.39 19.95 -5.54
N ILE A 203 -0.91 18.70 -5.67
CA ILE A 203 -0.57 18.12 -6.97
C ILE A 203 -1.80 18.03 -7.89
N PHE A 204 -2.96 17.62 -7.37
CA PHE A 204 -4.18 17.55 -8.20
C PHE A 204 -4.80 18.92 -8.51
N ASP A 205 -4.68 19.91 -7.62
CA ASP A 205 -5.09 21.30 -7.87
C ASP A 205 -4.20 21.98 -8.94
N GLN A 206 -2.93 21.57 -9.09
CA GLN A 206 -2.05 22.02 -10.19
C GLN A 206 -2.49 21.51 -11.58
N LEU A 207 -3.38 20.50 -11.65
CA LEU A 207 -3.82 19.84 -12.88
C LEU A 207 -5.22 20.29 -13.37
N ALA A 208 -5.85 21.25 -12.68
CA ALA A 208 -7.21 21.74 -12.93
C ALA A 208 -7.29 23.05 -13.75
#